data_AF-A0A495QXT2-F1
#
_entry.id   AF-A0A495QXT2-F1
#
_cell.length_a   1.000
_cell.length_b   1.000
_cell.length_c   1.000
_cell.angle_alpha   90.00
_cell.angle_beta   90.00
_cell.angle_gamma   90.00
#
_symmetry.space_group_name_H-M   'P 1'
#
loop_
_entity.id
_entity.type
_entity.pdbx_description
1 polymer ?
#
loop_
_entity_poly.entity_id
_entity_poly.type
_entity_poly.pdbx_seq_one_letter_code
_entity_poly.pdbx_strand_id
1 'polypeptide(L)'
;MSPAVAAIALAHGLLGDVDGFRLWRARAERVAGGAGSRYLASFAAFVDARTALHAGKPDARLVDAACADFPPQDWYRTYARATAAELAVVAGLPDAAARLAAAEDAAVENAWAAACLSRATGRLHGDEAELDAAVRAWERLGARFERACTLLLIPARADEGRAELATLRPS
;
A
#
# COMPACT_ATOMS: atom_id res chain seq x y z
N MET A 1 -17.33 -3.49 -10.56
CA MET A 1 -16.21 -2.51 -10.59
C MET A 1 -15.13 -3.10 -11.49
N SER A 2 -14.77 -2.46 -12.60
CA SER A 2 -13.56 -2.90 -13.29
C SER A 2 -12.38 -2.45 -12.42
N PRO A 3 -11.45 -3.34 -12.01
CA PRO A 3 -10.21 -2.96 -11.34
C PRO A 3 -9.48 -1.82 -12.05
N ALA A 4 -9.69 -1.68 -13.37
CA ALA A 4 -9.15 -0.59 -14.17
C ALA A 4 -9.52 0.81 -13.64
N VAL A 5 -10.77 1.08 -13.24
CA VAL A 5 -11.17 2.44 -12.82
C VAL A 5 -10.57 2.79 -11.46
N ALA A 6 -10.53 1.83 -10.55
CA ALA A 6 -9.87 1.99 -9.24
C ALA A 6 -8.33 2.08 -9.39
N ALA A 7 -7.74 1.39 -10.36
CA ALA A 7 -6.32 1.49 -10.67
C ALA A 7 -5.95 2.87 -11.24
N ILE A 8 -6.83 3.50 -12.03
CA ILE A 8 -6.63 4.89 -12.48
C ILE A 8 -6.63 5.83 -11.27
N ALA A 9 -7.57 5.65 -10.33
CA ALA A 9 -7.55 6.41 -9.07
C ALA A 9 -6.21 6.24 -8.34
N LEU A 10 -5.74 4.99 -8.16
CA LEU A 10 -4.45 4.71 -7.53
C LEU A 10 -3.30 5.43 -8.25
N ALA A 11 -3.25 5.40 -9.58
CA ALA A 11 -2.20 6.07 -10.35
C ALA A 11 -2.17 7.58 -10.06
N HIS A 12 -3.32 8.27 -10.06
CA HIS A 12 -3.39 9.68 -9.68
C HIS A 12 -2.95 9.90 -8.22
N GLY A 13 -3.37 9.03 -7.30
CA GLY A 13 -2.97 9.09 -5.89
C GLY A 13 -1.45 8.96 -5.68
N LEU A 14 -0.80 8.03 -6.39
CA LEU A 14 0.65 7.83 -6.33
C LEU A 14 1.44 8.95 -7.03
N LEU A 15 0.83 9.68 -7.96
CA LEU A 15 1.41 10.88 -8.58
C LEU A 15 1.22 12.13 -7.70
N GLY A 16 0.46 12.05 -6.61
CA GLY A 16 0.11 13.19 -5.76
C GLY A 16 -1.03 14.06 -6.31
N ASP A 17 -1.70 13.62 -7.38
CA ASP A 17 -2.89 14.28 -7.93
C ASP A 17 -4.14 13.91 -7.12
N VAL A 18 -4.38 14.69 -6.07
CA VAL A 18 -5.48 14.48 -5.13
C VAL A 18 -6.84 14.64 -5.80
N ASP A 19 -6.98 15.58 -6.73
CA ASP A 19 -8.26 15.85 -7.40
C ASP A 19 -8.58 14.77 -8.43
N GLY A 20 -7.57 14.33 -9.19
CA GLY A 20 -7.66 13.17 -10.07
C GLY A 20 -8.02 11.90 -9.29
N PHE A 21 -7.36 11.65 -8.16
CA PHE A 21 -7.68 10.52 -7.28
C PHE A 21 -9.17 10.55 -6.88
N ARG A 22 -9.65 11.67 -6.33
CA ARG A 22 -11.06 11.82 -5.87
C ARG A 22 -12.05 11.62 -7.01
N LEU A 23 -11.80 12.22 -8.17
CA LEU A 23 -12.66 12.10 -9.34
C LEU A 23 -12.81 10.65 -9.79
N TRP A 24 -11.68 9.96 -9.96
CA TRP A 24 -11.69 8.58 -10.44
C TRP A 24 -12.18 7.59 -9.39
N ARG A 25 -11.96 7.89 -8.10
CA ARG A 25 -12.49 7.09 -7.00
C ARG A 25 -14.01 7.17 -6.92
N ALA A 26 -14.60 8.37 -7.07
CA ALA A 26 -16.04 8.56 -7.14
C ALA A 26 -16.67 7.94 -8.41
N ARG A 27 -15.92 7.90 -9.53
CA ARG A 27 -16.34 7.17 -10.74
C ARG A 27 -16.33 5.66 -10.50
N ALA A 28 -15.32 5.13 -9.83
CA ALA A 28 -15.25 3.71 -9.49
C ALA A 28 -16.45 3.27 -8.62
N GLU A 29 -16.86 4.10 -7.66
CA GLU A 29 -18.08 3.91 -6.85
C GLU A 29 -19.35 3.87 -7.70
N ARG A 30 -19.54 4.88 -8.56
CA ARG A 30 -20.73 4.93 -9.44
C ARG A 30 -20.81 3.72 -10.37
N VAL A 31 -19.67 3.28 -10.91
CA VAL A 31 -19.57 2.10 -11.78
C VAL A 31 -19.78 0.79 -11.00
N ALA A 32 -19.48 0.76 -9.70
CA ALA A 32 -19.71 -0.42 -8.87
C ALA A 32 -21.21 -0.65 -8.56
N GLY A 33 -22.04 0.39 -8.61
CA GLY A 33 -23.47 0.32 -8.29
C GLY A 33 -23.76 0.02 -6.81
N GLY A 34 -25.05 -0.07 -6.44
CA GLY A 34 -25.49 -0.34 -5.06
C GLY A 34 -25.30 -1.78 -4.57
N ALA A 35 -25.12 -2.73 -5.49
CA ALA A 35 -24.76 -4.12 -5.19
C ALA A 35 -23.27 -4.32 -5.48
N GLY A 36 -22.42 -3.62 -4.72
CA GLY A 36 -20.97 -3.70 -4.87
C GLY A 36 -20.50 -5.14 -4.85
N SER A 37 -19.94 -5.61 -5.96
CA SER A 37 -19.34 -6.94 -6.00
C SER A 37 -18.24 -6.99 -4.95
N ARG A 38 -18.48 -7.78 -3.90
CA ARG A 38 -17.59 -8.06 -2.75
C ARG A 38 -16.10 -8.20 -3.12
N TYR A 39 -15.80 -8.79 -4.29
CA TYR A 39 -14.45 -8.96 -4.84
C TYR A 39 -13.70 -7.67 -5.19
N LEU A 40 -14.38 -6.53 -5.14
CA LEU A 40 -13.84 -5.24 -5.54
C LEU A 40 -13.76 -4.27 -4.36
N ALA A 41 -14.37 -4.65 -3.23
CA ALA A 41 -14.25 -3.91 -1.98
C ALA A 41 -12.83 -3.98 -1.44
N SER A 42 -12.16 -5.14 -1.54
CA SER A 42 -10.75 -5.30 -1.15
C SER A 42 -9.81 -4.46 -2.01
N PHE A 43 -10.04 -4.39 -3.33
CA PHE A 43 -9.23 -3.57 -4.21
C PHE A 43 -9.44 -2.08 -3.94
N ALA A 44 -10.68 -1.63 -3.72
CA ALA A 44 -10.94 -0.26 -3.32
C ALA A 44 -10.28 0.08 -1.97
N ALA A 45 -10.38 -0.81 -0.97
CA ALA A 45 -9.73 -0.62 0.32
C ALA A 45 -8.20 -0.58 0.20
N PHE A 46 -7.61 -1.44 -0.64
CA PHE A 46 -6.20 -1.38 -1.00
C PHE A 46 -5.82 -0.03 -1.62
N VAL A 47 -6.58 0.46 -2.60
CA VAL A 47 -6.32 1.74 -3.27
C VAL A 47 -6.37 2.91 -2.29
N ASP A 48 -7.39 2.94 -1.43
CA ASP A 48 -7.58 4.00 -0.45
C ASP A 48 -6.46 3.98 0.60
N ALA A 49 -6.15 2.81 1.16
CA ALA A 49 -5.07 2.65 2.15
C ALA A 49 -3.69 2.98 1.56
N ARG A 50 -3.40 2.52 0.33
CA ARG A 50 -2.10 2.74 -0.32
C ARG A 50 -1.89 4.21 -0.67
N THR A 51 -2.94 4.88 -1.11
CA THR A 51 -2.90 6.32 -1.41
C THR A 51 -2.71 7.14 -0.14
N ALA A 52 -3.43 6.80 0.95
CA ALA A 52 -3.28 7.47 2.24
C ALA A 52 -1.87 7.32 2.83
N LEU A 53 -1.32 6.11 2.74
CA LEU A 53 0.05 5.80 3.12
C LEU A 53 1.07 6.67 2.34
N HIS A 54 0.91 6.76 1.02
CA HIS A 54 1.81 7.56 0.18
C HIS A 54 1.68 9.07 0.43
N ALA A 55 0.45 9.55 0.63
CA ALA A 55 0.18 10.97 0.90
C ALA A 55 0.62 11.43 2.30
N GLY A 56 1.12 10.52 3.15
CA GLY A 56 1.47 10.83 4.55
C GLY A 56 0.25 11.21 5.39
N LYS A 57 -0.93 10.68 5.06
CA LYS A 57 -2.20 10.97 5.73
C LYS A 57 -2.82 9.68 6.27
N PRO A 58 -2.19 9.03 7.25
CA PRO A 58 -2.72 7.80 7.82
C PRO A 58 -4.09 8.04 8.48
N ASP A 59 -5.01 7.09 8.29
CA ASP A 59 -6.34 7.10 8.91
C ASP A 59 -6.66 5.67 9.39
N ALA A 60 -6.96 5.53 10.68
CA ALA A 60 -7.34 4.25 11.29
C ALA A 60 -8.56 3.61 10.61
N ARG A 61 -9.49 4.42 10.11
CA ARG A 61 -10.68 3.92 9.40
C ARG A 61 -10.31 3.20 8.11
N LEU A 62 -9.24 3.63 7.44
CA LEU A 62 -8.74 2.98 6.23
C LEU A 62 -8.01 1.67 6.56
N VAL A 63 -7.34 1.61 7.72
CA VAL A 63 -6.78 0.35 8.23
C VAL A 63 -7.90 -0.66 8.47
N ASP A 64 -8.95 -0.28 9.19
CA ASP A 64 -10.07 -1.18 9.47
C ASP A 64 -10.81 -1.60 8.20
N ALA A 65 -11.02 -0.69 7.26
CA ALA A 65 -11.63 -1.01 5.97
C ALA A 65 -10.80 -2.03 5.17
N ALA A 66 -9.47 -1.91 5.18
CA ALA A 66 -8.56 -2.83 4.48
C ALA A 66 -8.34 -4.16 5.23
N CYS A 67 -8.69 -4.22 6.52
CA CYS A 67 -8.74 -5.45 7.33
C CYS A 67 -10.11 -6.15 7.32
N ALA A 68 -11.11 -5.62 6.60
CA ALA A 68 -12.43 -6.21 6.56
C ALA A 68 -12.42 -7.69 6.08
N ASP A 69 -13.47 -8.42 6.44
CA ASP A 69 -13.61 -9.84 6.10
C ASP A 69 -14.00 -10.02 4.62
N PHE A 70 -13.02 -9.84 3.74
CA PHE A 70 -13.16 -10.08 2.31
C PHE A 70 -13.21 -11.59 2.03
N PRO A 71 -13.99 -12.04 1.02
CA PRO A 71 -14.07 -13.45 0.65
C PRO A 71 -12.68 -14.07 0.41
N PRO A 72 -12.43 -15.32 0.82
CA PRO A 72 -11.13 -15.97 0.62
C PRO A 72 -10.68 -16.01 -0.85
N GLN A 73 -11.63 -16.09 -1.79
CA GLN A 73 -11.38 -16.14 -3.23
C GLN A 73 -11.04 -14.76 -3.84
N ASP A 74 -10.93 -13.72 -3.01
CA ASP A 74 -10.62 -12.37 -3.43
C ASP A 74 -9.11 -12.16 -3.53
N TRP A 75 -8.63 -12.14 -4.77
CA TRP A 75 -7.22 -11.96 -5.14
C TRP A 75 -6.59 -10.67 -4.59
N TYR A 76 -7.38 -9.63 -4.30
CA TYR A 76 -6.87 -8.34 -3.82
C TYR A 76 -6.83 -8.22 -2.30
N ARG A 77 -7.43 -9.18 -1.57
CA ARG A 77 -7.42 -9.24 -0.10
C ARG A 77 -6.01 -9.20 0.48
N THR A 78 -5.08 -9.91 -0.13
CA THR A 78 -3.67 -9.98 0.29
C THR A 78 -3.00 -8.60 0.23
N TYR A 79 -3.24 -7.86 -0.86
CA TYR A 79 -2.73 -6.50 -1.02
C TYR A 79 -3.34 -5.52 -0.02
N ALA A 80 -4.65 -5.62 0.21
CA ALA A 80 -5.35 -4.80 1.19
C ALA A 80 -4.78 -5.04 2.61
N ARG A 81 -4.62 -6.30 3.02
CA ARG A 81 -4.09 -6.67 4.34
C ARG A 81 -2.66 -6.20 4.56
N ALA A 82 -1.77 -6.44 3.60
CA ALA A 82 -0.38 -5.99 3.70
C ALA A 82 -0.28 -4.46 3.80
N THR A 83 -1.09 -3.75 3.01
CA THR A 83 -1.16 -2.29 3.07
C THR A 83 -1.75 -1.79 4.38
N ALA A 84 -2.76 -2.48 4.93
CA ALA A 84 -3.37 -2.14 6.21
C ALA A 84 -2.35 -2.27 7.36
N ALA A 85 -1.57 -3.36 7.39
CA ALA A 85 -0.51 -3.55 8.37
C ALA A 85 0.54 -2.42 8.30
N GLU A 86 1.02 -2.09 7.10
CA GLU A 86 1.97 -0.98 6.94
C GLU A 86 1.34 0.36 7.36
N LEU A 87 0.09 0.62 6.97
CA LEU A 87 -0.62 1.84 7.33
C LEU A 87 -0.82 1.97 8.84
N ALA A 88 -1.10 0.87 9.55
CA ALA A 88 -1.21 0.84 11.01
C ALA A 88 0.10 1.24 11.69
N VAL A 89 1.24 0.74 11.18
CA VAL A 89 2.57 1.13 11.67
C VAL A 89 2.81 2.62 11.45
N VAL A 90 2.54 3.13 10.24
CA VAL A 90 2.74 4.56 9.92
C VAL A 90 1.80 5.48 10.71
N ALA A 91 0.59 5.00 10.99
CA ALA A 91 -0.39 5.70 11.83
C ALA A 91 -0.02 5.70 13.32
N GLY A 92 0.96 4.88 13.74
CA GLY A 92 1.31 4.71 15.16
C GLY A 92 0.18 4.08 15.98
N LEU A 93 -0.60 3.17 15.38
CA LEU A 93 -1.68 2.52 16.12
C LEU A 93 -1.12 1.62 17.22
N PRO A 94 -1.75 1.56 18.40
CA PRO A 94 -1.26 0.77 19.53
C PRO A 94 -1.24 -0.75 19.23
N ASP A 95 -2.06 -1.21 18.29
CA ASP A 95 -2.16 -2.60 17.86
C ASP A 95 -1.38 -2.90 16.56
N ALA A 96 -0.52 -1.99 16.10
CA ALA A 96 0.20 -2.13 14.82
C ALA A 96 1.03 -3.43 14.74
N ALA A 97 1.70 -3.82 15.82
CA ALA A 97 2.45 -5.08 15.88
C ALA A 97 1.54 -6.32 15.69
N ALA A 98 0.36 -6.32 16.32
CA ALA A 98 -0.59 -7.41 16.18
C ALA A 98 -1.18 -7.48 14.76
N ARG A 99 -1.45 -6.32 14.14
CA ARG A 99 -1.91 -6.24 12.74
C ARG A 99 -0.85 -6.70 11.75
N LEU A 100 0.42 -6.41 12.02
CA LEU A 100 1.55 -6.87 11.23
C LEU A 100 1.68 -8.41 11.27
N ALA A 101 1.65 -8.99 12.47
CA ALA A 101 1.68 -10.44 12.65
C ALA A 101 0.47 -11.13 11.96
N ALA A 102 -0.74 -10.57 12.09
CA ALA A 102 -1.93 -11.10 11.42
C ALA A 102 -1.88 -11.04 9.89
N ALA A 103 -0.96 -10.25 9.31
CA ALA A 103 -0.76 -10.16 7.88
C ALA A 103 0.32 -11.13 7.35
N GLU A 104 1.04 -11.87 8.20
CA GLU A 104 2.12 -12.78 7.80
C GLU A 104 1.68 -13.83 6.76
N ASP A 105 0.48 -14.39 6.92
CA ASP A 105 -0.10 -15.33 5.94
C ASP A 105 -0.19 -14.72 4.53
N ALA A 106 -0.42 -13.41 4.43
CA ALA A 106 -0.48 -12.71 3.16
C ALA A 106 0.89 -12.67 2.46
N ALA A 107 1.99 -12.72 3.21
CA ALA A 107 3.34 -12.71 2.67
C ALA A 107 3.80 -14.06 2.11
N VAL A 108 3.26 -15.18 2.63
CA VAL A 108 3.67 -16.54 2.22
C VAL A 108 3.49 -16.77 0.71
N GLU A 109 2.36 -16.31 0.17
CA GLU A 109 1.99 -16.56 -1.22
C GLU A 109 2.19 -15.35 -2.15
N ASN A 110 2.61 -14.20 -1.61
CA ASN A 110 2.71 -12.96 -2.36
C ASN A 110 3.97 -12.17 -2.02
N ALA A 111 4.92 -12.17 -2.96
CA ALA A 111 6.20 -11.48 -2.80
C ALA A 111 6.06 -9.96 -2.60
N TRP A 112 5.04 -9.32 -3.17
CA TRP A 112 4.78 -7.90 -2.94
C TRP A 112 4.29 -7.64 -1.51
N ALA A 113 3.41 -8.51 -1.00
CA ALA A 113 2.97 -8.44 0.40
C ALA A 113 4.14 -8.67 1.36
N ALA A 114 4.98 -9.68 1.11
CA ALA A 114 6.17 -9.96 1.91
C ALA A 114 7.12 -8.77 2.01
N ALA A 115 7.37 -8.09 0.90
CA ALA A 115 8.20 -6.89 0.87
C ALA A 115 7.55 -5.70 1.59
N CYS A 116 6.22 -5.55 1.55
CA CYS A 116 5.49 -4.58 2.36
C CYS A 116 5.64 -4.86 3.86
N LEU A 117 5.49 -6.13 4.29
CA LEU A 117 5.63 -6.49 5.69
C LEU A 117 7.05 -6.25 6.19
N SER A 118 8.08 -6.62 5.42
CA SER A 118 9.48 -6.35 5.76
C SER A 118 9.72 -4.84 5.98
N ARG A 119 9.19 -4.00 5.08
CA ARG A 119 9.25 -2.54 5.22
C ARG A 119 8.50 -2.04 6.46
N ALA A 120 7.33 -2.59 6.75
CA ALA A 120 6.53 -2.24 7.92
C ALA A 120 7.23 -2.65 9.23
N THR A 121 7.84 -3.84 9.28
CA THR A 121 8.68 -4.30 10.41
C THR A 121 9.85 -3.36 10.64
N GLY A 122 10.58 -3.00 9.58
CA GLY A 122 11.69 -2.06 9.66
C GLY A 122 11.27 -0.69 10.20
N ARG A 123 10.12 -0.17 9.77
CA ARG A 123 9.56 1.08 10.31
C ARG A 123 9.16 0.96 11.79
N LEU A 124 8.49 -0.13 12.16
CA LEU A 124 7.96 -0.32 13.51
C LEU A 124 9.07 -0.41 14.55
N HIS A 125 10.16 -1.07 14.22
CA HIS A 125 11.27 -1.34 15.15
C HIS A 125 12.49 -0.44 14.93
N GLY A 126 12.50 0.40 13.88
CA GLY A 126 13.69 1.14 13.47
C GLY A 126 14.81 0.23 12.96
N ASP A 127 14.46 -0.91 12.37
CA ASP A 127 15.41 -1.92 11.90
C ASP A 127 15.80 -1.67 10.44
N GLU A 128 16.98 -1.10 10.24
CA GLU A 128 17.52 -0.82 8.90
C GLU A 128 17.79 -2.10 8.09
N ALA A 129 18.09 -3.24 8.73
CA ALA A 129 18.36 -4.49 8.01
C ALA A 129 17.08 -5.04 7.36
N GLU A 130 15.93 -4.89 8.03
CA GLU A 130 14.60 -5.19 7.47
C GLU A 130 14.23 -4.23 6.32
N LEU A 131 14.57 -2.95 6.45
CA LEU A 131 14.38 -1.99 5.35
C LEU A 131 15.23 -2.34 4.13
N ASP A 132 16.49 -2.74 4.33
CA ASP A 132 17.37 -3.21 3.25
C ASP A 132 16.87 -4.53 2.63
N ALA A 133 16.29 -5.43 3.44
CA ALA A 133 15.65 -6.64 2.93
C ALA A 133 14.45 -6.31 2.02
N ALA A 134 13.63 -5.34 2.43
CA ALA A 134 12.53 -4.82 1.63
C ALA A 134 13.04 -4.19 0.32
N VAL A 135 14.10 -3.38 0.35
CA VAL A 135 14.74 -2.81 -0.86
C VAL A 135 15.12 -3.91 -1.85
N ARG A 136 15.84 -4.94 -1.40
CA ARG A 136 16.22 -6.08 -2.25
C ARG A 136 15.00 -6.82 -2.82
N ALA A 137 13.92 -6.91 -2.06
CA ALA A 137 12.69 -7.53 -2.51
C ALA A 137 12.00 -6.69 -3.61
N TRP A 138 11.97 -5.36 -3.47
CA TRP A 138 11.46 -4.46 -4.50
C TRP A 138 12.26 -4.52 -5.79
N GLU A 139 13.59 -4.62 -5.69
CA GLU A 139 14.48 -4.81 -6.84
C GLU A 139 14.14 -6.08 -7.63
N ARG A 140 13.97 -7.21 -6.94
CA ARG A 140 13.57 -8.48 -7.58
C ARG A 140 12.21 -8.40 -8.28
N LEU A 141 11.29 -7.60 -7.72
CA LEU A 141 9.96 -7.39 -8.30
C LEU A 141 9.94 -6.32 -9.41
N GLY A 142 11.05 -5.61 -9.64
CA GLY A 142 11.08 -4.44 -10.53
C GLY A 142 10.23 -3.28 -10.03
N ALA A 143 9.87 -3.25 -8.75
CA ALA A 143 8.98 -2.26 -8.14
C ALA A 143 9.75 -0.97 -7.78
N ARG A 144 10.23 -0.26 -8.79
CA ARG A 144 11.09 0.94 -8.67
C ARG A 144 10.52 2.03 -7.74
N PHE A 145 9.22 2.30 -7.82
CA PHE A 145 8.57 3.27 -6.95
C PHE A 145 8.59 2.83 -5.47
N GLU A 146 8.28 1.56 -5.19
CA GLU A 146 8.29 1.00 -3.84
C GLU A 146 9.70 0.99 -3.25
N ARG A 147 10.69 0.61 -4.08
CA ARG A 147 12.11 0.66 -3.77
C ARG A 147 12.51 2.07 -3.33
N ALA A 148 12.25 3.07 -4.17
CA ALA A 148 12.62 4.45 -3.89
C ALA A 148 11.95 4.99 -2.61
N CYS A 149 10.66 4.69 -2.39
CA CYS A 149 9.98 5.05 -1.15
C CYS A 149 10.59 4.38 0.09
N THR A 150 11.11 3.17 -0.05
CA THR A 150 11.77 2.44 1.04
C THR A 150 13.15 3.01 1.35
N LEU A 151 13.90 3.40 0.32
CA LEU A 151 15.21 4.05 0.47
C LEU A 151 15.14 5.36 1.26
N LEU A 152 14.05 6.11 1.13
CA LEU A 152 13.83 7.33 1.92
C LEU A 152 13.77 7.09 3.43
N LEU A 153 13.49 5.85 3.85
CA LEU A 153 13.41 5.46 5.27
C LEU A 153 14.77 5.10 5.85
N ILE A 154 15.78 4.91 5.00
CA ILE A 154 17.15 4.58 5.39
C ILE A 154 17.97 5.86 5.28
N PRO A 155 18.38 6.50 6.39
CA PRO A 155 19.02 7.82 6.35
C PRO A 155 20.20 7.91 5.39
N ALA A 156 21.05 6.89 5.37
CA ALA A 156 22.23 6.82 4.50
C ALA A 156 21.90 6.69 2.99
N ARG A 157 20.68 6.29 2.63
CA ARG A 157 20.24 6.02 1.25
C ARG A 157 19.12 6.93 0.77
N ALA A 158 18.74 7.93 1.56
CA ALA A 158 17.63 8.82 1.23
C ALA A 158 17.88 9.64 -0.05
N ASP A 159 19.13 10.02 -0.34
CA ASP A 159 19.48 10.71 -1.60
C ASP A 159 19.26 9.83 -2.83
N GLU A 160 19.60 8.54 -2.73
CA GLU A 160 19.34 7.55 -3.77
C GLU A 160 17.83 7.44 -4.07
N GLY A 161 17.01 7.34 -3.00
CA GLY A 161 15.55 7.30 -3.12
C GLY A 161 14.95 8.56 -3.76
N ARG A 162 15.44 9.75 -3.37
CA ARG A 162 15.00 11.02 -3.98
C ARG A 162 15.34 11.09 -5.46
N ALA A 163 16.56 10.70 -5.83
CA ALA A 163 17.00 10.70 -7.22
C ALA A 163 16.12 9.76 -8.07
N GLU A 164 15.83 8.55 -7.59
CA GLU A 164 14.98 7.61 -8.31
C GLU A 164 13.55 8.15 -8.48
N LEU A 165 12.93 8.71 -7.43
CA LEU A 165 11.59 9.29 -7.52
C LEU A 165 11.51 10.43 -8.53
N ALA A 166 12.55 11.26 -8.66
CA ALA A 166 12.60 12.32 -9.66
C ALA A 166 12.55 11.77 -11.10
N THR A 167 13.14 10.59 -11.36
CA THR A 167 13.07 9.95 -12.68
C THR A 167 11.72 9.34 -13.02
N LEU A 168 10.88 9.08 -12.00
CA LEU A 168 9.59 8.42 -12.16
C LEU A 168 8.43 9.41 -12.34
N ARG A 169 8.66 10.69 -12.08
CA ARG A 169 7.64 11.73 -12.30
C ARG A 169 7.57 12.08 -13.79
N PRO A 170 6.39 12.04 -14.43
CA PRO A 170 6.24 12.54 -15.78
C PRO A 170 6.58 14.04 -15.80
N SER A 171 7.45 14.41 -16.74
CA SER A 171 7.86 15.78 -17.05
C SER A 171 6.72 16.62 -17.59
#